data_AF-A0A8T2YML1-F1
#
_entry.id   AF-A0A8T2YML1-F1
#
_cell.length_a   1.000
_cell.length_b   1.000
_cell.length_c   1.000
_cell.angle_alpha   90.00
_cell.angle_beta   90.00
_cell.angle_gamma   90.00
#
_symmetry.space_group_name_H-M   'P 1'
#
loop_
_entity.id
_entity.type
_entity.pdbx_description
1 polymer ?
#
loop_
_entity_poly.entity_id
_entity_poly.type
_entity_poly.pdbx_seq_one_letter_code
_entity_poly.pdbx_strand_id
1 'polypeptide(L)'
;MDGVLGSETESHVIMDGTVSIFHGERDGVLVGSTAKPEKLIIDTDPGIDDTMAILMAFQSPELEVLGLTTIFGNVSTEDATRNALLLCEIAGRPDVPVAEGSPEPLKGGIPTVPDFIHGSDGLGNTFLSPPKAKKIGKSASEFLVDKVSEYPGEVSILALGPLTNLALAIKRDPSFASKVKRIVVLGGAFFALGNVNPAAEANIHGDPEAADLVFTSGANIDVVGINITTQVKFTDGDLLELRQSKGKYAEILSDMCKFYRDWHVKSDGVYGDFPVYL
;
A
#
# COMPACT_ATOMS: atom_id res chain seq x y z
N MET A 1 23.47 44.19 -56.13
CA MET A 1 23.45 45.36 -55.25
C MET A 1 22.73 44.93 -54.00
N ASP A 2 23.51 44.84 -52.91
CA ASP A 2 23.19 45.11 -51.50
C ASP A 2 21.94 44.45 -50.89
N GLY A 3 21.94 43.80 -49.73
CA GLY A 3 22.86 43.81 -48.60
C GLY A 3 22.01 43.58 -47.33
N VAL A 4 22.34 42.52 -46.58
CA VAL A 4 22.23 42.25 -45.13
C VAL A 4 21.17 42.98 -44.27
N LEU A 5 20.44 42.20 -43.46
CA LEU A 5 20.14 42.34 -42.01
C LEU A 5 19.19 41.16 -41.65
N GLY A 6 19.46 40.20 -40.77
CA GLY A 6 20.15 40.25 -39.49
C GLY A 6 19.09 40.16 -38.39
N SER A 7 18.85 38.98 -37.80
CA SER A 7 18.12 38.86 -36.52
C SER A 7 18.59 37.63 -35.75
N GLU A 8 19.48 37.86 -34.80
CA GLU A 8 19.69 37.02 -33.62
C GLU A 8 19.47 37.86 -32.36
N THR A 9 19.22 37.14 -31.27
CA THR A 9 19.28 37.49 -29.83
C THR A 9 17.99 37.90 -29.11
N GLU A 10 17.45 36.87 -28.44
CA GLU A 10 17.28 36.72 -26.99
C GLU A 10 16.26 37.55 -26.15
N SER A 11 15.45 36.74 -25.45
CA SER A 11 15.10 36.80 -24.03
C SER A 11 14.02 37.78 -23.56
N HIS A 12 12.92 37.19 -23.07
CA HIS A 12 12.27 37.65 -21.84
C HIS A 12 11.70 36.45 -21.07
N VAL A 13 12.25 36.25 -19.87
CA VAL A 13 11.66 35.47 -18.78
C VAL A 13 10.45 36.25 -18.28
N ILE A 14 9.29 35.59 -18.20
CA ILE A 14 8.16 36.07 -17.39
C ILE A 14 7.83 34.96 -16.40
N MET A 15 8.23 35.20 -15.15
CA MET A 15 7.57 34.65 -13.98
C MET A 15 6.16 35.24 -13.95
N ASP A 16 5.13 34.40 -14.02
CA ASP A 16 3.87 34.74 -13.37
C ASP A 16 3.20 33.49 -12.82
N GLY A 17 2.89 33.57 -11.53
CA GLY A 17 2.17 32.53 -10.81
C GLY A 17 0.71 32.58 -11.22
N THR A 18 0.23 31.52 -11.86
CA THR A 18 -1.21 31.29 -11.95
C THR A 18 -1.49 29.83 -11.67
N VAL A 19 -1.99 29.59 -10.46
CA VAL A 19 -2.68 28.36 -10.08
C VAL A 19 -3.86 28.21 -11.02
N SER A 20 -3.82 27.19 -11.88
CA SER A 20 -5.00 26.81 -12.66
C SER A 20 -5.93 26.02 -11.74
N ILE A 21 -6.84 26.73 -11.08
CA ILE A 21 -7.93 26.15 -10.31
C ILE A 21 -8.97 25.66 -11.33
N PHE A 22 -9.00 24.35 -11.59
CA PHE A 22 -10.11 23.74 -12.32
C PHE A 22 -11.35 23.71 -11.40
N HIS A 23 -12.21 24.72 -11.53
CA HIS A 23 -13.58 24.66 -11.03
C HIS A 23 -14.40 23.76 -11.95
N GLY A 24 -14.85 22.63 -11.42
CA GLY A 24 -15.78 21.73 -12.08
C GLY A 24 -16.82 21.19 -11.10
N GLU A 25 -17.67 22.06 -10.55
CA GLU A 25 -18.96 21.60 -10.03
C GLU A 25 -19.91 21.36 -11.22
N ARG A 26 -20.30 20.10 -11.41
CA ARG A 26 -21.58 19.70 -12.00
C ARG A 26 -21.79 18.19 -11.77
N ASP A 27 -22.79 17.88 -10.95
CA ASP A 27 -23.61 16.67 -10.97
C ASP A 27 -22.90 15.32 -11.20
N GLY A 28 -22.46 14.69 -10.10
CA GLY A 28 -22.80 13.29 -9.79
C GLY A 28 -22.56 12.18 -10.83
N VAL A 29 -21.70 12.34 -11.82
CA VAL A 29 -21.28 11.28 -12.74
C VAL A 29 -19.77 11.29 -12.83
N LEU A 30 -19.14 10.29 -12.23
CA LEU A 30 -17.74 9.95 -12.50
C LEU A 30 -17.62 9.72 -14.02
N VAL A 31 -17.00 10.65 -14.73
CA VAL A 31 -16.65 10.47 -16.13
C VAL A 31 -15.65 9.33 -16.18
N GLY A 32 -16.13 8.16 -16.63
CA GLY A 32 -15.32 6.95 -16.70
C GLY A 32 -14.07 7.18 -17.54
N SER A 33 -12.91 6.92 -16.94
CA SER A 33 -11.65 6.85 -17.67
C SER A 33 -11.79 5.85 -18.83
N THR A 34 -11.41 6.26 -20.03
CA THR A 34 -11.34 5.37 -21.20
C THR A 34 -10.12 4.45 -21.17
N ALA A 35 -9.25 4.58 -20.16
CA ALA A 35 -8.11 3.70 -19.98
C ALA A 35 -8.56 2.39 -19.33
N LYS A 36 -8.04 1.27 -19.82
CA LYS A 36 -8.26 -0.05 -19.22
C LYS A 36 -7.71 -0.02 -17.78
N PRO A 37 -8.45 -0.52 -16.77
CA PRO A 37 -7.98 -0.54 -15.38
C PRO A 37 -6.61 -1.21 -15.24
N GLU A 38 -5.78 -0.68 -14.36
CA GLU A 38 -4.45 -1.22 -14.04
C GLU A 38 -4.59 -2.48 -13.19
N LYS A 39 -3.94 -3.56 -13.61
CA LYS A 39 -3.92 -4.82 -12.87
C LYS A 39 -3.03 -4.68 -11.65
N LEU A 40 -3.59 -4.95 -10.47
CA LEU A 40 -2.93 -4.79 -9.20
C LEU A 40 -2.95 -6.10 -8.40
N ILE A 41 -1.81 -6.47 -7.83
CA ILE A 41 -1.73 -7.39 -6.70
C ILE A 41 -1.27 -6.60 -5.48
N ILE A 42 -1.91 -6.82 -4.34
CA ILE A 42 -1.52 -6.18 -3.07
C ILE A 42 -0.89 -7.24 -2.17
N ASP A 43 0.37 -7.05 -1.82
CA ASP A 43 1.10 -7.86 -0.83
C ASP A 43 1.07 -7.15 0.51
N THR A 44 0.41 -7.73 1.51
CA THR A 44 -0.08 -6.99 2.69
C THR A 44 -0.08 -7.86 3.94
N ASP A 45 0.01 -7.24 5.10
CA ASP A 45 -0.07 -7.85 6.41
C ASP A 45 -1.20 -7.19 7.21
N PRO A 46 -2.48 -7.33 6.79
CA PRO A 46 -3.52 -6.36 7.07
C PRO A 46 -3.59 -5.84 8.51
N GLY A 47 -2.99 -4.67 8.69
CA GLY A 47 -3.18 -3.73 9.78
C GLY A 47 -4.29 -2.73 9.47
N ILE A 48 -4.28 -1.61 10.20
CA ILE A 48 -5.36 -0.61 10.15
C ILE A 48 -5.18 0.28 8.91
N ASP A 49 -3.95 0.68 8.64
CA ASP A 49 -3.49 1.31 7.42
C ASP A 49 -3.64 0.40 6.20
N ASP A 50 -3.13 -0.83 6.21
CA ASP A 50 -3.38 -1.77 5.10
C ASP A 50 -4.86 -1.89 4.72
N THR A 51 -5.73 -1.94 5.75
CA THR A 51 -7.18 -1.99 5.55
C THR A 51 -7.69 -0.77 4.78
N MET A 52 -7.19 0.42 5.10
CA MET A 52 -7.49 1.64 4.33
C MET A 52 -7.02 1.49 2.88
N ALA A 53 -5.79 1.03 2.64
CA ALA A 53 -5.24 0.83 1.28
C ALA A 53 -6.10 -0.13 0.44
N ILE A 54 -6.44 -1.28 1.01
CA ILE A 54 -7.19 -2.35 0.34
C ILE A 54 -8.60 -1.87 0.00
N LEU A 55 -9.30 -1.23 0.95
CA LEU A 55 -10.66 -0.74 0.72
C LEU A 55 -10.68 0.42 -0.27
N MET A 56 -9.67 1.30 -0.26
CA MET A 56 -9.49 2.34 -1.28
C MET A 56 -9.25 1.72 -2.66
N ALA A 57 -8.38 0.70 -2.75
CA ALA A 57 -8.11 0.00 -4.01
C ALA A 57 -9.37 -0.66 -4.59
N PHE A 58 -10.21 -1.29 -3.75
CA PHE A 58 -11.50 -1.85 -4.18
C PHE A 58 -12.55 -0.80 -4.58
N GLN A 59 -12.41 0.45 -4.16
CA GLN A 59 -13.28 1.56 -4.60
C GLN A 59 -12.74 2.31 -5.82
N SER A 60 -11.48 2.11 -6.18
CA SER A 60 -10.88 2.80 -7.32
C SER A 60 -11.30 2.14 -8.65
N PRO A 61 -12.02 2.85 -9.54
CA PRO A 61 -12.39 2.31 -10.85
C PRO A 61 -11.19 2.16 -11.79
N GLU A 62 -10.05 2.77 -11.45
CA GLU A 62 -8.80 2.71 -12.21
C GLU A 62 -8.01 1.42 -11.92
N LEU A 63 -8.41 0.64 -10.91
CA LEU A 63 -7.68 -0.54 -10.46
C LEU A 63 -8.51 -1.82 -10.63
N GLU A 64 -7.88 -2.84 -11.22
CA GLU A 64 -8.34 -4.21 -11.24
C GLU A 64 -7.50 -5.03 -10.24
N VAL A 65 -8.01 -5.19 -9.01
CA VAL A 65 -7.35 -6.03 -8.00
C VAL A 65 -7.48 -7.50 -8.38
N LEU A 66 -6.38 -8.10 -8.82
CA LEU A 66 -6.28 -9.50 -9.25
C LEU A 66 -6.27 -10.49 -8.07
N GLY A 67 -5.83 -10.04 -6.90
CA GLY A 67 -5.68 -10.85 -5.71
C GLY A 67 -4.91 -10.13 -4.62
N LEU A 68 -4.99 -10.69 -3.41
CA LEU A 68 -4.19 -10.28 -2.26
C LEU A 68 -3.20 -11.39 -1.93
N THR A 69 -1.97 -11.02 -1.63
CA THR A 69 -0.98 -11.90 -1.03
C THR A 69 -0.72 -11.45 0.40
N THR A 70 -0.62 -12.40 1.33
CA THR A 70 -0.51 -12.07 2.76
C THR A 70 0.86 -12.41 3.33
N ILE A 71 1.37 -11.56 4.22
CA ILE A 71 2.67 -11.72 4.87
C ILE A 71 2.55 -11.41 6.38
N PHE A 72 3.59 -11.72 7.15
CA PHE A 72 3.72 -11.29 8.55
C PHE A 72 4.14 -9.81 8.61
N GLY A 73 3.93 -9.18 9.76
CA GLY A 73 4.40 -7.82 10.05
C GLY A 73 3.60 -7.25 11.21
N ASN A 74 2.59 -6.44 10.89
CA ASN A 74 1.57 -5.92 11.81
C ASN A 74 0.86 -7.04 12.58
N VAL A 75 0.68 -8.20 11.93
CA VAL A 75 0.12 -9.43 12.50
C VAL A 75 0.89 -10.68 12.03
N SER A 76 0.55 -11.85 12.56
CA SER A 76 1.02 -13.12 12.01
C SER A 76 0.50 -13.32 10.58
N THR A 77 1.20 -14.11 9.75
CA THR A 77 0.73 -14.40 8.38
C THR A 77 -0.64 -15.10 8.35
N GLU A 78 -0.95 -15.90 9.36
CA GLU A 78 -2.27 -16.55 9.50
C GLU A 78 -3.38 -15.51 9.77
N ASP A 79 -3.13 -14.58 10.69
CA ASP A 79 -4.05 -13.49 10.99
C ASP A 79 -4.19 -12.51 9.84
N ALA A 80 -3.09 -12.18 9.16
CA ALA A 80 -3.09 -11.39 7.93
C ALA A 80 -4.00 -12.03 6.87
N THR A 81 -3.91 -13.35 6.71
CA THR A 81 -4.74 -14.10 5.77
C THR A 81 -6.21 -14.09 6.17
N ARG A 82 -6.52 -14.28 7.46
CA ARG A 82 -7.87 -14.15 7.99
C ARG A 82 -8.44 -12.74 7.74
N ASN A 83 -7.65 -11.70 8.01
CA ASN A 83 -8.04 -10.31 7.84
C ASN A 83 -8.27 -9.97 6.36
N ALA A 84 -7.37 -10.36 5.45
CA ALA A 84 -7.52 -10.15 4.01
C ALA A 84 -8.82 -10.79 3.47
N LEU A 85 -9.11 -12.03 3.87
CA LEU A 85 -10.35 -12.72 3.50
C LEU A 85 -11.60 -11.98 4.02
N LEU A 86 -11.55 -11.51 5.26
CA LEU A 86 -12.63 -10.72 5.85
C LEU A 86 -12.84 -9.39 5.11
N LEU A 87 -11.76 -8.70 4.76
CA LEU A 87 -11.83 -7.45 4.01
C LEU A 87 -12.41 -7.66 2.60
N CYS A 88 -12.07 -8.75 1.92
CA CYS A 88 -12.70 -9.14 0.66
C CYS A 88 -14.22 -9.35 0.82
N GLU A 89 -14.67 -10.02 1.89
CA GLU A 89 -16.11 -10.20 2.16
C GLU A 89 -16.81 -8.88 2.46
N ILE A 90 -16.23 -8.03 3.32
CA ILE A 90 -16.75 -6.70 3.65
C ILE A 90 -16.83 -5.83 2.39
N ALA A 91 -15.84 -5.94 1.51
CA ALA A 91 -15.83 -5.21 0.25
C ALA A 91 -16.94 -5.68 -0.71
N GLY A 92 -17.54 -6.85 -0.48
CA GLY A 92 -18.46 -7.50 -1.42
C GLY A 92 -17.73 -8.16 -2.59
N ARG A 93 -16.47 -8.55 -2.38
CA ARG A 93 -15.56 -9.14 -3.36
C ARG A 93 -14.99 -10.50 -2.88
N PRO A 94 -15.82 -11.45 -2.43
CA PRO A 94 -15.35 -12.74 -1.91
C PRO A 94 -14.69 -13.63 -2.98
N ASP A 95 -14.81 -13.24 -4.26
CA ASP A 95 -14.20 -13.89 -5.42
C ASP A 95 -12.71 -13.54 -5.60
N VAL A 96 -12.24 -12.45 -4.98
CA VAL A 96 -10.83 -12.03 -5.07
C VAL A 96 -9.97 -13.06 -4.34
N PRO A 97 -8.99 -13.70 -5.02
CA PRO A 97 -8.18 -14.73 -4.41
C PRO A 97 -7.24 -14.13 -3.35
N VAL A 98 -7.14 -14.80 -2.21
CA VAL A 98 -6.16 -14.52 -1.16
C VAL A 98 -5.16 -15.67 -1.11
N ALA A 99 -3.88 -15.40 -1.34
CA ALA A 99 -2.82 -16.39 -1.31
C ALA A 99 -1.90 -16.15 -0.10
N GLU A 100 -1.79 -17.15 0.76
CA GLU A 100 -0.98 -17.04 1.98
C GLU A 100 0.52 -17.15 1.68
N GLY A 101 1.30 -16.24 2.25
CA GLY A 101 2.73 -16.14 2.03
C GLY A 101 3.59 -16.81 3.11
N SER A 102 4.82 -16.33 3.23
CA SER A 102 5.78 -16.87 4.19
C SER A 102 5.34 -16.58 5.64
N PRO A 103 5.46 -17.54 6.58
CA PRO A 103 5.24 -17.30 8.01
C PRO A 103 6.47 -16.68 8.72
N GLU A 104 7.61 -16.60 8.04
CA GLU A 104 8.89 -16.13 8.61
C GLU A 104 9.75 -15.39 7.55
N PRO A 105 10.69 -14.52 7.97
CA PRO A 105 11.62 -13.87 7.05
C PRO A 105 12.56 -14.88 6.37
N LEU A 106 13.28 -14.47 5.33
CA LEU A 106 14.18 -15.33 4.55
C LEU A 106 15.27 -16.01 5.40
N LYS A 107 15.75 -15.34 6.45
CA LYS A 107 16.75 -15.90 7.38
C LYS A 107 16.16 -16.91 8.37
N GLY A 108 14.85 -17.09 8.38
CA GLY A 108 14.09 -17.88 9.34
C GLY A 108 13.90 -17.19 10.69
N GLY A 109 13.07 -17.80 11.54
CA GLY A 109 12.80 -17.34 12.90
C GLY A 109 11.42 -16.72 13.06
N ILE A 110 11.00 -16.50 14.30
CA ILE A 110 9.65 -16.02 14.61
C ILE A 110 9.60 -14.49 14.41
N PRO A 111 8.76 -13.97 13.50
CA PRO A 111 8.57 -12.54 13.35
C PRO A 111 8.08 -11.89 14.64
N THR A 112 8.49 -10.65 14.90
CA THR A 112 7.91 -9.85 15.98
C THR A 112 6.64 -9.19 15.48
N VAL A 113 5.54 -9.34 16.22
CA VAL A 113 4.22 -8.77 15.89
C VAL A 113 3.90 -7.62 16.86
N PRO A 114 3.72 -6.37 16.39
CA PRO A 114 3.44 -5.21 17.23
C PRO A 114 1.93 -5.08 17.54
N ASP A 115 1.39 -6.02 18.32
CA ASP A 115 -0.04 -6.07 18.69
C ASP A 115 -0.57 -4.80 19.39
N PHE A 116 0.32 -4.03 20.01
CA PHE A 116 -0.01 -2.78 20.70
C PHE A 116 -0.34 -1.60 19.75
N ILE A 117 -0.03 -1.71 18.45
CA ILE A 117 -0.34 -0.67 17.44
C ILE A 117 -1.63 -1.01 16.69
N HIS A 118 -1.77 -2.26 16.25
CA HIS A 118 -2.88 -2.70 15.39
C HIS A 118 -3.98 -3.46 16.14
N GLY A 119 -3.79 -3.73 17.43
CA GLY A 119 -4.69 -4.53 18.23
C GLY A 119 -4.38 -6.02 18.12
N SER A 120 -4.97 -6.81 19.01
CA SER A 120 -4.73 -8.25 19.10
C SER A 120 -5.27 -9.04 17.90
N ASP A 121 -6.22 -8.46 17.16
CA ASP A 121 -6.79 -9.02 15.92
C ASP A 121 -6.21 -8.37 14.65
N GLY A 122 -5.28 -7.42 14.78
CA GLY A 122 -4.74 -6.60 13.68
C GLY A 122 -5.67 -5.50 13.15
N LEU A 123 -6.91 -5.44 13.66
CA LEU A 123 -7.99 -4.61 13.13
C LEU A 123 -8.60 -3.73 14.22
N GLY A 124 -7.75 -3.22 15.12
CA GLY A 124 -8.15 -2.29 16.17
C GLY A 124 -9.05 -2.90 17.26
N ASN A 125 -8.95 -4.22 17.49
CA ASN A 125 -9.80 -4.96 18.43
C ASN A 125 -11.30 -4.85 18.08
N THR A 126 -11.62 -4.89 16.79
CA THR A 126 -13.01 -4.89 16.31
C THR A 126 -13.67 -6.25 16.50
N PHE A 127 -12.89 -7.35 16.61
CA PHE A 127 -13.35 -8.72 16.87
C PHE A 127 -14.50 -9.16 15.95
N LEU A 128 -14.41 -8.78 14.68
CA LEU A 128 -15.39 -9.14 13.67
C LEU A 128 -15.47 -10.66 13.47
N SER A 129 -16.65 -11.11 13.06
CA SER A 129 -16.88 -12.53 12.75
C SER A 129 -15.87 -13.05 11.71
N PRO A 130 -15.33 -14.27 11.87
CA PRO A 130 -14.42 -14.85 10.90
C PRO A 130 -15.04 -14.95 9.49
N PRO A 131 -14.22 -14.81 8.42
CA PRO A 131 -14.69 -14.94 7.05
C PRO A 131 -15.17 -16.37 6.76
N LYS A 132 -16.09 -16.50 5.80
CA LYS A 132 -16.53 -17.79 5.24
C LYS A 132 -15.66 -18.24 4.07
N ALA A 133 -15.09 -17.28 3.33
CA ALA A 133 -14.17 -17.50 2.23
C ALA A 133 -12.89 -18.20 2.72
N LYS A 134 -12.20 -18.86 1.79
CA LYS A 134 -10.97 -19.58 2.07
C LYS A 134 -9.86 -19.06 1.17
N LYS A 135 -8.65 -19.00 1.72
CA LYS A 135 -7.42 -18.78 0.94
C LYS A 135 -7.30 -19.82 -0.17
N ILE A 136 -6.66 -19.46 -1.27
CA ILE A 136 -6.35 -20.41 -2.34
C ILE A 136 -5.21 -21.35 -1.92
N GLY A 137 -5.09 -22.50 -2.58
CA GLY A 137 -4.07 -23.50 -2.26
C GLY A 137 -2.65 -23.19 -2.74
N LYS A 138 -2.43 -22.06 -3.42
CA LYS A 138 -1.10 -21.61 -3.88
C LYS A 138 -0.48 -20.71 -2.82
N SER A 139 0.83 -20.81 -2.62
CA SER A 139 1.53 -19.79 -1.82
C SER A 139 1.56 -18.44 -2.53
N ALA A 140 1.72 -17.35 -1.78
CA ALA A 140 1.85 -15.99 -2.32
C ALA A 140 2.91 -15.90 -3.43
N SER A 141 4.09 -16.50 -3.23
CA SER A 141 5.17 -16.47 -4.22
C SER A 141 4.81 -17.16 -5.55
N GLU A 142 4.01 -18.24 -5.52
CA GLU A 142 3.55 -18.91 -6.75
C GLU A 142 2.44 -18.10 -7.41
N PHE A 143 1.53 -17.54 -6.60
CA PHE A 143 0.47 -16.67 -7.12
C PHE A 143 1.03 -15.44 -7.84
N LEU A 144 2.04 -14.79 -7.24
CA LEU A 144 2.76 -13.67 -7.86
C LEU A 144 3.40 -14.07 -9.20
N VAL A 145 4.20 -15.14 -9.22
CA VAL A 145 4.87 -15.61 -10.45
C VAL A 145 3.85 -15.97 -11.52
N ASP A 146 2.78 -16.67 -11.17
CA ASP A 146 1.73 -17.08 -12.11
C ASP A 146 1.06 -15.85 -12.73
N LYS A 147 0.61 -14.89 -11.92
CA LYS A 147 -0.11 -13.72 -12.41
C LYS A 147 0.76 -12.77 -13.20
N VAL A 148 2.00 -12.53 -12.78
CA VAL A 148 2.96 -11.72 -13.53
C VAL A 148 3.34 -12.39 -14.86
N SER A 149 3.40 -13.73 -14.91
CA SER A 149 3.65 -14.48 -16.14
C SER A 149 2.43 -14.54 -17.08
N GLU A 150 1.22 -14.52 -16.51
CA GLU A 150 -0.03 -14.46 -17.27
C GLU A 150 -0.20 -13.11 -17.99
N TYR A 151 0.28 -12.01 -17.39
CA TYR A 151 0.19 -10.66 -17.95
C TYR A 151 1.54 -9.90 -17.88
N PRO A 152 2.56 -10.32 -18.66
CA PRO A 152 3.89 -9.71 -18.61
C PRO A 152 3.83 -8.24 -19.03
N GLY A 153 4.38 -7.36 -18.19
CA GLY A 153 4.40 -5.92 -18.37
C GLY A 153 3.10 -5.20 -17.97
N GLU A 154 2.09 -5.91 -17.47
CA GLU A 154 0.79 -5.32 -17.11
C GLU A 154 0.49 -5.29 -15.61
N VAL A 155 1.03 -6.23 -14.82
CA VAL A 155 0.73 -6.34 -13.38
C VAL A 155 1.64 -5.43 -12.57
N SER A 156 1.03 -4.51 -11.82
CA SER A 156 1.70 -3.78 -10.75
C SER A 156 1.50 -4.50 -9.42
N ILE A 157 2.50 -4.40 -8.54
CA ILE A 157 2.45 -4.95 -7.19
C ILE A 157 2.55 -3.79 -6.20
N LEU A 158 1.62 -3.70 -5.27
CA LEU A 158 1.69 -2.81 -4.11
C LEU A 158 2.11 -3.64 -2.90
N ALA A 159 3.34 -3.46 -2.43
CA ALA A 159 3.89 -4.15 -1.27
C ALA A 159 3.76 -3.24 -0.04
N LEU A 160 2.86 -3.62 0.86
CA LEU A 160 2.49 -2.90 2.08
C LEU A 160 3.15 -3.48 3.34
N GLY A 161 3.74 -4.66 3.24
CA GLY A 161 4.44 -5.36 4.33
C GLY A 161 5.89 -5.75 3.99
N PRO A 162 6.53 -6.60 4.82
CA PRO A 162 7.83 -7.19 4.56
C PRO A 162 7.95 -7.87 3.19
N LEU A 163 9.06 -7.63 2.50
CA LEU A 163 9.25 -7.99 1.09
C LEU A 163 9.54 -9.48 0.81
N THR A 164 9.31 -10.36 1.80
CA THR A 164 9.66 -11.78 1.74
C THR A 164 8.96 -12.50 0.59
N ASN A 165 7.67 -12.25 0.37
CA ASN A 165 6.91 -12.88 -0.72
C ASN A 165 7.46 -12.51 -2.10
N LEU A 166 7.79 -11.23 -2.30
CA LEU A 166 8.39 -10.73 -3.54
C LEU A 166 9.80 -11.31 -3.76
N ALA A 167 10.63 -11.36 -2.71
CA ALA A 167 11.96 -11.94 -2.81
C ALA A 167 11.91 -13.44 -3.15
N LEU A 168 10.96 -14.18 -2.58
CA LEU A 168 10.71 -15.58 -2.93
C LEU A 168 10.20 -15.74 -4.37
N ALA A 169 9.35 -14.84 -4.86
CA ALA A 169 8.89 -14.83 -6.25
C ALA A 169 10.06 -14.61 -7.23
N ILE A 170 10.95 -13.65 -6.95
CA ILE A 170 12.15 -13.38 -7.75
C ILE A 170 13.11 -14.58 -7.73
N LYS A 171 13.32 -15.21 -6.57
CA LYS A 171 14.15 -16.44 -6.48
C LYS A 171 13.54 -17.61 -7.26
N ARG A 172 12.21 -17.72 -7.26
CA ARG A 172 11.47 -18.78 -7.95
C ARG A 172 11.52 -18.62 -9.46
N ASP A 173 11.43 -17.39 -9.95
CA ASP A 173 11.49 -17.06 -11.37
C ASP A 173 12.42 -15.85 -11.61
N PRO A 174 13.65 -16.09 -12.09
CA PRO A 174 14.61 -15.02 -12.38
C PRO A 174 14.12 -14.00 -13.43
N SER A 175 13.11 -14.33 -14.24
CA SER A 175 12.51 -13.39 -15.20
C SER A 175 11.42 -12.51 -14.59
N PHE A 176 10.97 -12.79 -13.36
CA PHE A 176 9.90 -12.09 -12.67
C PHE A 176 10.11 -10.57 -12.66
N ALA A 177 11.32 -10.12 -12.28
CA ALA A 177 11.69 -8.71 -12.21
C ALA A 177 11.51 -7.96 -13.55
N SER A 178 11.72 -8.65 -14.68
CA SER A 178 11.54 -8.07 -16.02
C SER A 178 10.09 -8.13 -16.52
N LYS A 179 9.25 -8.96 -15.90
CA LYS A 179 7.84 -9.16 -16.30
C LYS A 179 6.87 -8.34 -15.46
N VAL A 180 7.21 -7.98 -14.22
CA VAL A 180 6.37 -7.09 -13.42
C VAL A 180 6.38 -5.69 -14.05
N LYS A 181 5.21 -5.04 -14.15
CA LYS A 181 5.11 -3.68 -14.69
C LYS A 181 5.83 -2.69 -13.78
N ARG A 182 5.53 -2.79 -12.49
CA ARG A 182 6.06 -1.94 -11.41
C ARG A 182 5.82 -2.60 -10.06
N ILE A 183 6.74 -2.39 -9.12
CA ILE A 183 6.55 -2.67 -7.70
C ILE A 183 6.54 -1.33 -6.97
N VAL A 184 5.47 -1.03 -6.23
CA VAL A 184 5.39 0.10 -5.32
C VAL A 184 5.56 -0.44 -3.91
N VAL A 185 6.61 -0.02 -3.22
CA VAL A 185 6.96 -0.49 -1.87
C VAL A 185 6.64 0.61 -0.86
N LEU A 186 5.78 0.30 0.12
CA LEU A 186 5.69 1.06 1.36
C LEU A 186 6.81 0.56 2.29
N GLY A 187 7.84 1.38 2.50
CA GLY A 187 8.90 1.02 3.42
C GLY A 187 10.18 1.84 3.30
N GLY A 188 11.02 1.73 4.32
CA GLY A 188 12.31 2.39 4.41
C GLY A 188 12.25 3.81 4.96
N ALA A 189 13.42 4.32 5.37
CA ALA A 189 13.60 5.66 5.90
C ALA A 189 14.74 6.38 5.17
N PHE A 190 14.40 7.29 4.25
CA PHE A 190 15.38 8.01 3.46
C PHE A 190 15.60 9.39 4.05
N PHE A 191 16.78 9.61 4.63
CA PHE A 191 17.13 10.85 5.35
C PHE A 191 16.13 11.22 6.46
N ALA A 192 15.55 10.22 7.11
CA ALA A 192 14.61 10.34 8.22
C ALA A 192 14.90 9.26 9.28
N LEU A 193 14.30 9.40 10.46
CA LEU A 193 14.33 8.36 11.49
C LEU A 193 13.38 7.21 11.12
N GLY A 194 13.76 5.99 11.52
CA GLY A 194 12.89 4.82 11.46
C GLY A 194 11.82 4.80 12.57
N ASN A 195 10.82 3.92 12.43
CA ASN A 195 9.72 3.73 13.39
C ASN A 195 9.87 2.47 14.28
N VAL A 196 10.76 1.52 13.94
CA VAL A 196 11.10 0.39 14.83
C VAL A 196 12.25 0.76 15.76
N ASN A 197 13.28 1.36 15.17
CA ASN A 197 14.41 1.94 15.88
C ASN A 197 14.87 3.17 15.07
N PRO A 198 15.79 4.01 15.60
CA PRO A 198 16.18 5.24 14.92
C PRO A 198 16.69 5.06 13.47
N ALA A 199 17.13 3.86 13.08
CA ALA A 199 17.72 3.59 11.77
C ALA A 199 16.78 2.84 10.81
N ALA A 200 15.73 2.16 11.29
CA ALA A 200 14.99 1.20 10.48
C ALA A 200 13.47 1.39 10.55
N GLU A 201 12.85 1.30 9.39
CA GLU A 201 11.40 1.24 9.20
C GLU A 201 10.92 -0.21 9.29
N ALA A 202 9.69 -0.42 9.78
CA ALA A 202 9.08 -1.70 10.11
C ALA A 202 9.13 -2.76 9.01
N ASN A 203 8.67 -2.46 7.81
CA ASN A 203 8.61 -3.42 6.72
C ASN A 203 10.00 -3.89 6.30
N ILE A 204 10.95 -2.95 6.20
CA ILE A 204 12.33 -3.27 5.86
C ILE A 204 13.05 -3.99 7.00
N HIS A 205 12.74 -3.63 8.25
CA HIS A 205 13.28 -4.32 9.43
C HIS A 205 12.72 -5.74 9.57
N GLY A 206 11.50 -6.00 9.09
CA GLY A 206 10.85 -7.31 9.12
C GLY A 206 11.63 -8.38 8.34
N ASP A 207 12.17 -8.03 7.17
CA ASP A 207 13.04 -8.91 6.38
C ASP A 207 14.05 -8.10 5.54
N PRO A 208 15.17 -7.67 6.15
CA PRO A 208 16.16 -6.84 5.46
C PRO A 208 16.86 -7.61 4.33
N GLU A 209 17.03 -8.93 4.45
CA GLU A 209 17.58 -9.78 3.40
C GLU A 209 16.66 -9.83 2.17
N ALA A 210 15.34 -9.89 2.38
CA ALA A 210 14.38 -9.80 1.28
C ALA A 210 14.37 -8.41 0.64
N ALA A 211 14.43 -7.35 1.46
CA ALA A 211 14.45 -5.99 0.96
C ALA A 211 15.67 -5.71 0.07
N ASP A 212 16.87 -6.11 0.50
CA ASP A 212 18.10 -5.97 -0.31
C ASP A 212 17.98 -6.71 -1.66
N LEU A 213 17.44 -7.95 -1.64
CA LEU A 213 17.22 -8.72 -2.85
C LEU A 213 16.23 -8.04 -3.80
N VAL A 214 15.11 -7.52 -3.28
CA VAL A 214 14.10 -6.83 -4.11
C VAL A 214 14.68 -5.54 -4.69
N PHE A 215 15.33 -4.70 -3.87
CA PHE A 215 15.91 -3.43 -4.34
C PHE A 215 17.06 -3.63 -5.35
N THR A 216 17.78 -4.76 -5.29
CA THR A 216 18.84 -5.10 -6.25
C THR A 216 18.39 -5.98 -7.42
N SER A 217 17.09 -6.28 -7.52
CA SER A 217 16.54 -7.23 -8.51
C SER A 217 16.55 -6.73 -9.96
N GLY A 218 16.67 -5.42 -10.18
CA GLY A 218 16.52 -4.80 -11.50
C GLY A 218 15.07 -4.60 -11.95
N ALA A 219 14.07 -4.86 -11.10
CA ALA A 219 12.68 -4.50 -11.37
C ALA A 219 12.47 -2.97 -11.36
N ASN A 220 11.38 -2.51 -11.98
CA ASN A 220 10.93 -1.13 -11.89
C ASN A 220 10.26 -0.89 -10.53
N ILE A 221 10.95 -0.21 -9.61
CA ILE A 221 10.54 -0.07 -8.20
C ILE A 221 10.39 1.41 -7.83
N ASP A 222 9.22 1.76 -7.32
CA ASP A 222 8.97 3.01 -6.60
C ASP A 222 8.95 2.71 -5.09
N VAL A 223 9.67 3.49 -4.29
CA VAL A 223 9.72 3.32 -2.83
C VAL A 223 9.11 4.53 -2.14
N VAL A 224 8.07 4.30 -1.35
CA VAL A 224 7.37 5.28 -0.53
C VAL A 224 7.81 5.06 0.92
N GLY A 225 8.84 5.81 1.33
CA GLY A 225 9.41 5.71 2.67
C GLY A 225 8.71 6.58 3.70
N ILE A 226 9.04 6.34 4.97
CA ILE A 226 8.49 7.07 6.13
C ILE A 226 8.76 8.58 6.08
N ASN A 227 9.81 8.99 5.37
CA ASN A 227 10.12 10.40 5.10
C ASN A 227 9.02 11.12 4.30
N ILE A 228 8.15 10.39 3.59
CA ILE A 228 6.99 10.94 2.87
C ILE A 228 5.71 10.70 3.67
N THR A 229 5.47 9.47 4.12
CA THR A 229 4.19 9.10 4.75
C THR A 229 3.92 9.84 6.05
N THR A 230 4.96 10.18 6.83
CA THR A 230 4.80 11.02 8.04
C THR A 230 4.39 12.47 7.78
N GLN A 231 4.43 12.91 6.52
CA GLN A 231 3.90 14.21 6.10
C GLN A 231 2.38 14.14 5.80
N VAL A 232 1.86 12.94 5.53
CA VAL A 232 0.42 12.70 5.34
C VAL A 232 -0.19 12.44 6.72
N LYS A 233 -0.92 13.43 7.21
CA LYS A 233 -1.54 13.38 8.53
C LYS A 233 -3.04 13.27 8.41
N PHE A 234 -3.62 12.44 9.28
CA PHE A 234 -5.05 12.33 9.45
C PHE A 234 -5.41 12.94 10.80
N THR A 235 -6.34 13.89 10.80
CA THR A 235 -6.73 14.64 11.99
C THR A 235 -7.98 14.06 12.65
N ASP A 236 -8.24 14.47 13.89
CA ASP A 236 -9.51 14.19 14.57
C ASP A 236 -10.71 14.76 13.77
N GLY A 237 -10.50 15.87 13.06
CA GLY A 237 -11.48 16.45 12.16
C GLY A 237 -11.78 15.54 10.97
N ASP A 238 -10.74 14.99 10.34
CA ASP A 238 -10.86 14.06 9.21
C ASP A 238 -11.54 12.74 9.63
N LEU A 239 -11.21 12.22 10.82
CA LEU A 239 -11.90 11.06 11.39
C LEU A 239 -13.38 11.33 11.62
N LEU A 240 -13.72 12.51 12.13
CA LEU A 240 -15.10 12.90 12.35
C LEU A 240 -15.85 13.05 11.01
N GLU A 241 -15.23 13.67 10.02
CA GLU A 241 -15.78 13.80 8.67
C GLU A 241 -16.00 12.43 8.02
N LEU A 242 -15.01 11.54 8.10
CA LEU A 242 -15.12 10.16 7.62
C LEU A 242 -16.32 9.47 8.28
N ARG A 243 -16.44 9.54 9.61
CA ARG A 243 -17.54 8.92 10.38
C ARG A 243 -18.91 9.48 10.02
N GLN A 244 -18.99 10.77 9.69
CA GLN A 244 -20.24 11.44 9.31
C GLN A 244 -20.58 11.28 7.82
N SER A 245 -19.65 10.79 7.02
CA SER A 245 -19.86 10.56 5.59
C SER A 245 -20.85 9.42 5.32
N LYS A 246 -21.33 9.34 4.07
CA LYS A 246 -22.12 8.20 3.57
C LYS A 246 -21.23 7.13 2.91
N GLY A 247 -19.93 7.13 3.21
CA GLY A 247 -18.98 6.19 2.64
C GLY A 247 -19.32 4.75 3.07
N LYS A 248 -19.22 3.81 2.12
CA LYS A 248 -19.57 2.40 2.34
C LYS A 248 -18.82 1.75 3.51
N TYR A 249 -17.58 2.19 3.75
CA TYR A 249 -16.69 1.64 4.77
C TYR A 249 -16.36 2.66 5.89
N ALA A 250 -17.09 3.78 5.94
CA ALA A 250 -16.81 4.88 6.86
C ALA A 250 -16.83 4.45 8.33
N GLU A 251 -17.86 3.71 8.74
CA GLU A 251 -18.05 3.25 10.11
C GLU A 251 -16.90 2.34 10.56
N ILE A 252 -16.63 1.27 9.80
CA ILE A 252 -15.57 0.31 10.14
C ILE A 252 -14.18 0.95 10.16
N LEU A 253 -13.84 1.79 9.17
CA LEU A 253 -12.56 2.48 9.14
C LEU A 253 -12.42 3.46 10.31
N SER A 254 -13.47 4.17 10.67
CA SER A 254 -13.45 5.08 11.83
C SER A 254 -13.22 4.33 13.14
N ASP A 255 -13.85 3.15 13.30
CA ASP A 255 -13.70 2.33 14.50
C ASP A 255 -12.28 1.77 14.63
N MET A 256 -11.70 1.29 13.52
CA MET A 256 -10.30 0.83 13.48
C MET A 256 -9.32 1.98 13.76
N CYS A 257 -9.47 3.11 13.04
CA CYS A 257 -8.56 4.25 13.17
C CYS A 257 -8.59 4.88 14.57
N LYS A 258 -9.68 4.73 15.32
CA LYS A 258 -9.72 5.17 16.71
C LYS A 258 -8.65 4.48 17.56
N PHE A 259 -8.50 3.16 17.42
CA PHE A 259 -7.46 2.41 18.14
C PHE A 259 -6.06 2.89 17.77
N TYR A 260 -5.83 3.07 16.46
CA TYR A 260 -4.55 3.53 15.91
C TYR A 260 -4.19 4.94 16.40
N ARG A 261 -5.15 5.86 16.36
CA ARG A 261 -5.01 7.23 16.87
C ARG A 261 -4.71 7.26 18.37
N ASP A 262 -5.39 6.44 19.16
CA ASP A 262 -5.16 6.39 20.62
C ASP A 262 -3.73 5.93 20.94
N TRP A 263 -3.15 5.03 20.13
CA TRP A 263 -1.74 4.66 20.23
C TRP A 263 -0.81 5.84 19.89
N HIS A 264 -1.03 6.52 18.76
CA HIS A 264 -0.20 7.66 18.34
C HIS A 264 -0.20 8.82 19.35
N VAL A 265 -1.37 9.14 19.91
CA VAL A 265 -1.49 10.16 20.98
C VAL A 265 -0.61 9.79 22.18
N LYS A 266 -0.57 8.50 22.55
CA LYS A 266 0.20 8.01 23.69
C LYS A 266 1.70 7.89 23.39
N SER A 267 2.06 7.43 22.20
CA SER A 267 3.46 7.18 21.79
C SER A 267 4.18 8.48 21.46
N ASP A 268 3.57 9.30 20.61
CA ASP A 268 4.27 10.41 19.96
C ASP A 268 3.95 11.75 20.63
N GLY A 269 2.97 11.77 21.54
CA GLY A 269 2.49 12.97 22.22
C GLY A 269 1.79 13.95 21.27
N VAL A 270 1.37 13.48 20.08
CA VAL A 270 0.67 14.29 19.09
C VAL A 270 -0.82 14.24 19.40
N TYR A 271 -1.39 15.39 19.77
CA TYR A 271 -2.82 15.54 20.03
C TYR A 271 -3.51 16.11 18.79
N GLY A 272 -4.45 15.35 18.23
CA GLY A 272 -5.31 15.80 17.14
C GLY A 272 -4.88 15.39 15.74
N ASP A 273 -3.64 14.92 15.55
CA ASP A 273 -3.12 14.41 14.27
C ASP A 273 -2.40 13.07 14.49
N PHE A 274 -2.50 12.13 13.55
CA PHE A 274 -1.65 10.94 13.51
C PHE A 274 -1.19 10.65 12.07
N PRO A 275 0.05 10.16 11.88
CA PRO A 275 0.52 9.75 10.56
C PRO A 275 -0.24 8.51 10.10
N VAL A 276 -0.48 8.42 8.80
CA VAL A 276 -1.02 7.22 8.18
C VAL A 276 0.02 6.71 7.18
N TYR A 277 0.48 5.48 7.37
CA TYR A 277 1.51 4.88 6.51
C TYR A 277 0.82 4.20 5.31
N LEU A 278 0.53 5.00 4.29
CA LEU A 278 -0.17 4.60 3.06
C LEU A 278 0.51 5.17 1.82
#